data_AF-A0AAV6SA44-F1
#
_entry.id   AF-A0AAV6SA44-F1
#
_cell.length_a   1.000
_cell.length_b   1.000
_cell.length_c   1.000
_cell.angle_alpha   90.00
_cell.angle_beta   90.00
_cell.angle_gamma   90.00
#
_symmetry.space_group_name_H-M   'P 1'
#
loop_
_entity.id
_entity.type
_entity.pdbx_description
1 polymer ?
#
loop_
_entity_poly.entity_id
_entity_poly.type
_entity_poly.pdbx_seq_one_letter_code
_entity_poly.pdbx_strand_id
1 'polypeptide(L)'
;MEEAPRYDLGNEMEPRKEAVAFNKPNKGTSVERFREMILSHLKVKVGDQANLANLATQVLSVGDANKDGHVSLPEARSTWALLQLNEILLALVLRDREHMPKLLGFCGDLYMMEKVPYAPLYGISLPWIMEVWIPAGLRRRMDQWFTPSWPHKAKISIGLLELVEDLFHGTFGSFLMCDVSATAFGYNDRHDLKVMDAQHIVPEALFQEGIRQQHCEVDEDCLYGADCLTSCDLTKNRCTPEVTRPNLARACKALKDYILKGAPSDVHEELEKQLYACIALRGSAEQMEMEHSLILNNLKTLLWKKISHTKDS
;
A
#
# COMPACT_ATOMS: atom_id res chain seq x y z
N MET A 1 -13.26 -51.95 -15.55
CA MET A 1 -14.45 -51.12 -15.34
C MET A 1 -14.58 -50.95 -13.84
N GLU A 2 -14.15 -49.88 -13.19
CA GLU A 2 -13.58 -48.60 -13.61
C GLU A 2 -12.79 -48.14 -12.38
N GLU A 3 -11.50 -47.81 -12.54
CA GLU A 3 -10.65 -47.36 -11.43
C GLU A 3 -11.06 -45.96 -11.01
N ALA A 4 -11.27 -45.75 -9.70
CA ALA A 4 -11.54 -44.44 -9.14
C ALA A 4 -10.32 -43.52 -9.35
N PRO A 5 -10.48 -42.30 -9.90
CA PRO A 5 -9.36 -41.42 -10.13
C PRO A 5 -8.83 -40.89 -8.79
N ARG A 6 -7.58 -41.23 -8.49
CA ARG A 6 -6.76 -40.58 -7.47
C ARG A 6 -6.52 -39.14 -7.94
N TYR A 7 -7.19 -38.18 -7.30
CA TYR A 7 -6.87 -36.77 -7.47
C TYR A 7 -5.58 -36.47 -6.69
N ASP A 8 -4.46 -36.39 -7.41
CA ASP A 8 -3.22 -35.81 -6.91
C ASP A 8 -3.46 -34.30 -6.70
N LEU A 9 -3.60 -33.88 -5.43
CA LEU A 9 -3.51 -32.48 -5.03
C LEU A 9 -2.03 -32.09 -4.94
N GLY A 10 -1.31 -32.23 -6.05
CA GLY A 10 0.01 -31.67 -6.28
C GLY A 10 -0.13 -30.32 -6.94
N ASN A 11 -0.85 -29.37 -6.32
CA ASN A 11 -0.65 -27.96 -6.68
C ASN A 11 0.58 -27.52 -5.90
N GLU A 12 1.73 -27.78 -6.52
CA GLU A 12 3.01 -27.17 -6.14
C GLU A 12 2.75 -25.66 -6.06
N MET A 13 2.61 -25.15 -4.84
CA MET A 13 2.83 -23.74 -4.55
C MET A 13 4.17 -23.43 -5.19
N GLU A 14 4.17 -22.63 -6.26
CA GLU A 14 5.40 -22.19 -6.90
C GLU A 14 6.35 -21.76 -5.78
N PRO A 15 7.57 -22.32 -5.71
CA PRO A 15 8.51 -21.95 -4.69
C PRO A 15 8.73 -20.45 -4.84
N ARG A 16 8.25 -19.70 -3.85
CA ARG A 16 8.48 -18.27 -3.68
C ARG A 16 9.96 -18.04 -4.00
N LYS A 17 10.25 -17.46 -5.18
CA LYS A 17 11.62 -17.26 -5.69
C LYS A 17 12.48 -16.84 -4.52
N GLU A 18 13.52 -17.64 -4.21
CA GLU A 18 14.46 -17.31 -3.14
C GLU A 18 14.86 -15.84 -3.29
N ALA A 19 14.51 -15.02 -2.31
CA ALA A 19 14.86 -13.61 -2.31
C ALA A 19 16.38 -13.50 -2.44
N VAL A 20 16.83 -12.98 -3.59
CA VAL A 20 18.24 -12.91 -3.96
C VAL A 20 19.01 -11.96 -3.02
N ALA A 21 20.23 -12.39 -2.68
CA ALA A 21 21.40 -11.64 -2.18
C ALA A 21 21.52 -11.23 -0.70
N PHE A 22 20.69 -11.75 0.20
CA PHE A 22 20.84 -11.44 1.62
C PHE A 22 21.18 -12.68 2.45
N ASN A 23 22.46 -12.84 2.79
CA ASN A 23 22.93 -13.91 3.68
C ASN A 23 22.11 -13.89 4.98
N LYS A 24 21.41 -14.98 5.28
CA LYS A 24 20.64 -15.10 6.53
C LYS A 24 21.58 -15.00 7.74
N PRO A 25 21.12 -14.42 8.88
CA PRO A 25 21.89 -14.45 10.12
C PRO A 25 22.28 -15.87 10.50
N ASN A 26 23.56 -16.08 10.81
CA ASN A 26 24.14 -17.38 11.12
C ASN A 26 24.66 -17.43 12.57
N LYS A 27 25.00 -18.64 13.04
CA LYS A 27 25.60 -18.79 14.38
C LYS A 27 26.89 -17.96 14.45
N GLY A 28 26.99 -17.11 15.46
CA GLY A 28 28.13 -16.18 15.63
C GLY A 28 27.91 -14.78 15.05
N THR A 29 26.77 -14.49 14.41
CA THR A 29 26.40 -13.11 14.06
C THR A 29 26.16 -12.31 15.34
N SER A 30 26.94 -11.25 15.58
CA SER A 30 26.71 -10.33 16.71
C SER A 30 25.51 -9.42 16.44
N VAL A 31 24.98 -8.77 17.48
CA VAL A 31 23.86 -7.82 17.35
C VAL A 31 24.26 -6.63 16.47
N GLU A 32 25.49 -6.15 16.59
CA GLU A 32 26.05 -5.07 15.77
C GLU A 32 26.13 -5.49 14.31
N ARG A 33 26.61 -6.72 14.05
CA ARG A 33 26.66 -7.25 12.69
C ARG A 33 25.26 -7.41 12.10
N PHE A 34 24.30 -7.85 12.89
CA PHE A 34 22.91 -7.93 12.45
C PHE A 34 22.31 -6.55 12.16
N ARG A 35 22.64 -5.53 12.97
CA ARG A 35 22.26 -4.14 12.70
C ARG A 35 22.83 -3.62 11.39
N GLU A 36 24.08 -3.92 11.06
CA GLU A 36 24.68 -3.58 9.77
C GLU A 36 23.96 -4.26 8.60
N MET A 37 23.59 -5.53 8.76
CA MET A 37 22.80 -6.24 7.77
C MET A 37 21.44 -5.56 7.53
N ILE A 38 20.74 -5.19 8.61
CA ILE A 38 19.46 -4.45 8.53
C ILE A 38 19.67 -3.12 7.81
N LEU A 39 20.70 -2.35 8.18
CA LEU A 39 21.01 -1.07 7.55
C LEU A 39 21.26 -1.22 6.05
N SER A 40 22.07 -2.20 5.65
CA SER A 40 22.34 -2.47 4.24
C SER A 40 21.07 -2.85 3.48
N HIS A 41 20.21 -3.70 4.07
CA HIS A 41 18.94 -4.10 3.46
C HIS A 41 17.99 -2.92 3.30
N LEU A 42 17.81 -2.12 4.36
CA LEU A 42 16.97 -0.93 4.31
C LEU A 42 17.52 0.08 3.31
N LYS A 43 18.85 0.27 3.20
CA LYS A 43 19.45 1.18 2.22
C LYS A 43 19.13 0.79 0.79
N VAL A 44 19.16 -0.51 0.48
CA VAL A 44 18.74 -1.02 -0.83
C VAL A 44 17.25 -0.75 -1.05
N LYS A 45 16.42 -0.94 -0.01
CA LYS A 45 14.96 -0.80 -0.14
C LYS A 45 14.49 0.66 -0.25
N VAL A 46 15.02 1.57 0.55
CA VAL A 46 14.51 2.95 0.63
C VAL A 46 15.51 4.01 0.17
N GLY A 47 16.68 3.61 -0.32
CA GLY A 47 17.76 4.51 -0.69
C GLY A 47 18.55 5.04 0.50
N ASP A 48 19.42 6.03 0.24
CA ASP A 48 20.28 6.64 1.26
C ASP A 48 19.52 7.73 2.03
N GLN A 49 18.86 7.34 3.11
CA GLN A 49 18.03 8.23 3.94
C GLN A 49 18.79 8.68 5.19
N ALA A 50 18.67 9.96 5.57
CA ALA A 50 19.37 10.52 6.73
C ALA A 50 19.03 9.80 8.05
N ASN A 51 17.80 9.29 8.17
CA ASN A 51 17.28 8.67 9.40
C ASN A 51 17.33 7.13 9.39
N LEU A 52 18.04 6.50 8.43
CA LEU A 52 18.04 5.04 8.27
C LEU A 52 18.48 4.28 9.55
N ALA A 53 19.39 4.88 10.32
CA ALA A 53 19.84 4.37 11.62
C ALA A 53 18.70 4.25 12.64
N ASN A 54 17.75 5.19 12.63
CA ASN A 54 16.59 5.14 13.52
C ASN A 54 15.64 4.02 13.10
N LEU A 55 15.37 3.86 11.79
CA LEU A 55 14.56 2.76 11.28
C LEU A 55 15.16 1.39 11.62
N ALA A 56 16.48 1.22 11.45
CA ALA A 56 17.17 0.00 11.85
C ALA A 56 17.06 -0.27 13.37
N THR A 57 17.07 0.77 14.18
CA THR A 57 16.88 0.64 15.64
C THR A 57 15.45 0.22 15.98
N GLN A 58 14.45 0.77 15.26
CA GLN A 58 13.05 0.33 15.41
C GLN A 58 12.87 -1.14 15.02
N VAL A 59 13.52 -1.57 13.93
CA VAL A 59 13.52 -2.98 13.50
C VAL A 59 14.13 -3.89 14.56
N LEU A 60 15.27 -3.52 15.14
CA LEU A 60 15.87 -4.28 16.23
C LEU A 60 14.93 -4.38 17.44
N SER A 61 14.24 -3.29 17.79
CA SER A 61 13.24 -3.29 18.86
C SER A 61 12.03 -4.17 18.55
N VAL A 62 11.67 -4.37 17.28
CA VAL A 62 10.63 -5.33 16.87
C VAL A 62 11.16 -6.76 16.92
N GLY A 63 12.45 -6.96 16.64
CA GLY A 63 13.11 -8.26 16.71
C GLY A 63 13.31 -8.80 18.13
N ASP A 64 13.46 -7.92 19.12
CA ASP A 64 13.45 -8.26 20.55
C ASP A 64 12.02 -8.58 21.02
N ALA A 65 11.52 -9.75 20.62
CA ALA A 65 10.13 -10.14 20.82
C ALA A 65 9.82 -10.47 22.29
N ASN A 66 10.80 -10.99 23.02
CA ASN A 66 10.66 -11.30 24.45
C ASN A 66 10.95 -10.09 25.36
N LYS A 67 11.46 -8.97 24.81
CA LYS A 67 11.79 -7.71 25.51
C LYS A 67 12.87 -7.89 26.56
N ASP A 68 13.85 -8.76 26.31
CA ASP A 68 14.98 -8.97 27.21
C ASP A 68 16.15 -8.00 26.94
N GLY A 69 16.03 -7.14 25.93
CA GLY A 69 17.04 -6.17 25.53
C GLY A 69 18.11 -6.74 24.59
N HIS A 70 17.98 -8.01 24.19
CA HIS A 70 18.86 -8.71 23.29
C HIS A 70 18.10 -9.28 22.09
N VAL A 71 18.82 -9.58 21.01
CA VAL A 71 18.23 -10.23 19.83
C VAL A 71 18.94 -11.58 19.67
N SER A 72 18.22 -12.65 19.97
CA SER A 72 18.71 -14.02 19.80
C SER A 72 18.81 -14.41 18.31
N LEU A 73 19.53 -15.49 18.00
CA LEU A 73 19.65 -15.96 16.62
C LEU A 73 18.28 -16.31 15.97
N PRO A 74 17.34 -16.99 16.67
CA PRO A 74 16.00 -17.22 16.13
C PRO A 74 15.24 -15.92 15.86
N GLU A 75 15.29 -14.95 16.77
CA GLU A 75 14.68 -13.63 16.59
C GLU A 75 15.27 -12.88 15.41
N ALA A 76 16.60 -12.87 15.28
CA ALA A 76 17.28 -12.25 14.14
C ALA A 76 16.85 -12.89 12.82
N ARG A 77 16.74 -14.22 12.75
CA ARG A 77 16.29 -14.93 11.55
C ARG A 77 14.83 -14.65 11.20
N SER A 78 13.95 -14.66 12.20
CA SER A 78 12.54 -14.32 12.00
C SER A 78 12.38 -12.89 11.53
N THR A 79 13.07 -11.95 12.18
CA THR A 79 13.05 -10.53 11.82
C THR A 79 13.58 -10.32 10.41
N TRP A 80 14.67 -11.00 10.04
CA TRP A 80 15.25 -10.92 8.69
C TRP A 80 14.30 -11.40 7.60
N ALA A 81 13.58 -12.50 7.85
CA ALA A 81 12.57 -13.02 6.92
C ALA A 81 11.41 -12.04 6.79
N LEU A 82 10.94 -11.48 7.90
CA LEU A 82 9.86 -10.50 7.94
C LEU A 82 10.20 -9.22 7.14
N LEU A 83 11.42 -8.71 7.27
CA LEU A 83 11.89 -7.49 6.57
C LEU A 83 11.97 -7.63 5.04
N GLN A 84 11.87 -8.84 4.50
CA GLN A 84 11.82 -9.02 3.05
C GLN A 84 10.50 -8.51 2.47
N LEU A 85 9.43 -8.51 3.28
CA LEU A 85 8.08 -8.11 2.90
C LEU A 85 7.93 -6.58 2.84
N ASN A 86 7.41 -6.08 1.72
CA ASN A 86 7.24 -4.63 1.53
C ASN A 86 6.15 -4.08 2.47
N GLU A 87 5.08 -4.83 2.73
CA GLU A 87 4.02 -4.39 3.64
C GLU A 87 4.53 -4.19 5.09
N ILE A 88 5.53 -4.97 5.51
CA ILE A 88 6.13 -4.80 6.83
C ILE A 88 7.05 -3.58 6.87
N LEU A 89 7.85 -3.36 5.83
CA LEU A 89 8.64 -2.14 5.72
C LEU A 89 7.74 -0.91 5.80
N LEU A 90 6.60 -0.91 5.11
CA LEU A 90 5.63 0.17 5.18
C LEU A 90 5.04 0.33 6.58
N ALA A 91 4.66 -0.77 7.25
CA ALA A 91 4.14 -0.74 8.61
C ALA A 91 5.14 -0.15 9.63
N LEU A 92 6.44 -0.39 9.42
CA LEU A 92 7.51 0.18 10.24
C LEU A 92 7.72 1.67 9.95
N VAL A 93 7.73 2.05 8.67
CA VAL A 93 7.89 3.45 8.23
C VAL A 93 6.73 4.32 8.70
N LEU A 94 5.51 3.80 8.66
CA LEU A 94 4.29 4.49 9.07
C LEU A 94 3.87 4.14 10.51
N ARG A 95 4.78 3.61 11.34
CA ARG A 95 4.46 3.16 12.71
C ARG A 95 3.85 4.25 13.59
N ASP A 96 4.32 5.48 13.43
CA ASP A 96 3.84 6.65 14.18
C ASP A 96 2.62 7.33 13.51
N ARG A 97 2.13 6.76 12.40
CA ARG A 97 0.95 7.23 11.68
C ARG A 97 -0.24 6.32 11.97
N GLU A 98 -1.44 6.87 11.92
CA GLU A 98 -2.65 6.10 12.23
C GLU A 98 -3.17 5.26 11.05
N HIS A 99 -2.49 5.27 9.90
CA HIS A 99 -2.96 4.58 8.69
C HIS A 99 -2.67 3.08 8.66
N MET A 100 -1.69 2.58 9.42
CA MET A 100 -1.33 1.16 9.41
C MET A 100 -1.95 0.41 10.61
N PRO A 101 -2.45 -0.82 10.43
CA PRO A 101 -2.73 -1.74 11.53
C PRO A 101 -1.45 -2.08 12.29
N LYS A 102 -1.55 -2.30 13.60
CA LYS A 102 -0.38 -2.65 14.42
C LYS A 102 0.07 -4.09 14.17
N LEU A 103 1.38 -4.30 14.04
CA LEU A 103 1.97 -5.64 14.07
C LEU A 103 1.85 -6.23 15.49
N LEU A 104 1.10 -7.32 15.63
CA LEU A 104 0.87 -8.00 16.90
C LEU A 104 1.95 -9.04 17.21
N GLY A 105 2.51 -9.67 16.17
CA GLY A 105 3.55 -10.68 16.31
C GLY A 105 3.90 -11.33 14.97
N PHE A 106 5.00 -12.09 14.96
CA PHE A 106 5.49 -12.76 13.76
C PHE A 106 6.37 -13.97 14.11
N CYS A 107 6.55 -14.86 13.12
CA CYS A 107 7.44 -16.02 13.16
C CYS A 107 7.94 -16.28 11.72
N GLY A 108 9.22 -16.00 11.45
CA GLY A 108 9.68 -15.97 10.06
C GLY A 108 9.01 -14.87 9.25
N ASP A 109 8.53 -15.22 8.06
CA ASP A 109 7.73 -14.36 7.18
C ASP A 109 6.21 -14.46 7.46
N LEU A 110 5.79 -15.26 8.44
CA LEU A 110 4.41 -15.29 8.92
C LEU A 110 4.20 -14.21 9.98
N TYR A 111 3.18 -13.38 9.81
CA TYR A 111 2.91 -12.27 10.72
C TYR A 111 1.41 -12.08 10.97
N MET A 112 1.10 -11.38 12.05
CA MET A 112 -0.27 -11.07 12.44
C MET A 112 -0.41 -9.58 12.73
N MET A 113 -1.41 -8.96 12.11
CA MET A 113 -1.75 -7.55 12.28
C MET A 113 -3.02 -7.40 13.12
N GLU A 114 -3.20 -6.21 13.69
CA GLU A 114 -4.44 -5.79 14.34
C GLU A 114 -5.63 -5.97 13.38
N LYS A 115 -6.72 -6.53 13.90
CA LYS A 115 -7.94 -6.70 13.11
C LYS A 115 -8.56 -5.33 12.82
N VAL A 116 -8.79 -5.05 11.54
CA VAL A 116 -9.59 -3.90 11.12
C VAL A 116 -11.05 -4.33 11.01
N PRO A 117 -11.97 -3.72 11.78
CA PRO A 117 -13.36 -4.17 11.86
C PRO A 117 -14.13 -4.07 10.53
N TYR A 118 -13.89 -3.02 9.75
CA TYR A 118 -14.63 -2.74 8.52
C TYR A 118 -13.68 -2.74 7.32
N ALA A 119 -13.68 -3.83 6.56
CA ALA A 119 -12.90 -3.98 5.33
C ALA A 119 -13.65 -4.90 4.35
N PRO A 120 -13.58 -4.64 3.02
CA PRO A 120 -12.91 -3.50 2.37
C PRO A 120 -13.67 -2.17 2.56
N LEU A 121 -13.14 -1.04 2.04
CA LEU A 121 -13.79 0.29 2.10
C LEU A 121 -15.24 0.26 1.57
N TYR A 122 -15.41 -0.42 0.45
CA TYR A 122 -16.70 -0.73 -0.16
C TYR A 122 -16.54 -1.91 -1.12
N GLY A 123 -17.66 -2.51 -1.51
CA GLY A 123 -17.64 -3.72 -2.32
C GLY A 123 -17.76 -4.97 -1.46
N ILE A 124 -18.48 -5.97 -1.96
CA ILE A 124 -18.56 -7.28 -1.32
C ILE A 124 -17.54 -8.20 -1.99
N SER A 125 -16.60 -8.74 -1.20
CA SER A 125 -15.79 -9.88 -1.65
C SER A 125 -16.66 -11.14 -1.58
N LEU A 126 -17.16 -11.58 -2.72
CA LEU A 126 -17.95 -12.80 -2.81
C LEU A 126 -17.04 -13.94 -3.25
N PRO A 127 -17.20 -15.16 -2.70
CA PRO A 127 -16.55 -16.34 -3.27
C PRO A 127 -16.90 -16.44 -4.75
N TRP A 128 -15.93 -16.79 -5.59
CA TRP A 128 -16.07 -16.85 -7.06
C TRP A 128 -17.32 -17.62 -7.52
N ILE A 129 -17.73 -18.66 -6.78
CA ILE A 129 -18.93 -19.44 -7.08
C ILE A 129 -20.24 -18.65 -6.94
N MET A 130 -20.31 -17.69 -6.02
CA MET A 130 -21.47 -16.81 -5.84
C MET A 130 -21.47 -15.65 -6.84
N GLU A 131 -20.31 -15.25 -7.37
CA GLU A 131 -20.23 -14.17 -8.37
C GLU A 131 -20.98 -14.49 -9.66
N VAL A 132 -21.01 -15.77 -10.06
CA VAL A 132 -21.66 -16.24 -11.29
C VAL A 132 -23.19 -16.11 -11.22
N TRP A 133 -23.78 -16.11 -10.03
CA TRP A 133 -25.23 -16.10 -9.84
C TRP A 133 -25.83 -14.72 -9.57
N ILE A 134 -25.01 -13.68 -9.42
CA ILE A 134 -25.49 -12.34 -9.06
C ILE A 134 -25.38 -11.39 -10.27
N PRO A 135 -26.50 -10.91 -10.82
CA PRO A 135 -26.49 -9.92 -11.88
C PRO A 135 -25.69 -8.67 -11.48
N ALA A 136 -24.87 -8.13 -12.37
CA ALA A 136 -23.98 -6.98 -12.09
C ALA A 136 -24.73 -5.76 -11.51
N GLY A 137 -25.99 -5.55 -11.90
CA GLY A 137 -26.85 -4.48 -11.36
C GLY A 137 -27.28 -4.67 -9.91
N LEU A 138 -27.40 -5.92 -9.44
CA LEU A 138 -27.71 -6.23 -8.04
C LEU A 138 -26.45 -6.10 -7.17
N ARG A 139 -25.28 -6.50 -7.70
CA ARG A 139 -23.97 -6.37 -7.04
C ARG A 139 -23.66 -4.92 -6.64
N ARG A 140 -23.79 -3.99 -7.60
CA ARG A 140 -23.62 -2.55 -7.34
C ARG A 140 -24.52 -2.05 -6.21
N ARG A 141 -25.74 -2.58 -6.08
CA ARG A 141 -26.72 -2.16 -5.06
C ARG A 141 -26.42 -2.77 -3.68
N MET A 142 -25.81 -3.97 -3.64
CA MET A 142 -25.46 -4.69 -2.41
C MET A 142 -24.16 -4.16 -1.76
N ASP A 143 -23.19 -3.72 -2.57
CA ASP A 143 -21.89 -3.14 -2.12
C ASP A 143 -22.01 -1.93 -1.18
N GLN A 144 -23.23 -1.42 -1.00
CA GLN A 144 -23.51 -0.08 -0.50
C GLN A 144 -24.34 -0.09 0.79
N TRP A 145 -24.99 -1.21 1.13
CA TRP A 145 -25.84 -1.31 2.32
C TRP A 145 -25.02 -1.22 3.62
N PHE A 146 -23.74 -1.55 3.55
CA PHE A 146 -22.83 -1.62 4.70
C PHE A 146 -21.83 -0.45 4.75
N THR A 147 -22.05 0.63 4.00
CA THR A 147 -21.18 1.82 4.06
C THR A 147 -21.70 2.84 5.07
N PRO A 148 -20.82 3.57 5.78
CA PRO A 148 -21.24 4.50 6.83
C PRO A 148 -21.91 5.75 6.24
N SER A 149 -22.45 6.62 7.11
CA SER A 149 -23.04 7.88 6.66
C SER A 149 -22.01 8.75 5.93
N TRP A 150 -22.46 9.62 5.03
CA TRP A 150 -21.56 10.40 4.17
C TRP A 150 -20.49 11.22 4.94
N PRO A 151 -20.78 11.86 6.10
CA PRO A 151 -19.73 12.53 6.89
C PRO A 151 -18.58 11.60 7.29
N HIS A 152 -18.89 10.37 7.70
CA HIS A 152 -17.87 9.38 8.00
C HIS A 152 -17.10 8.93 6.76
N LYS A 153 -17.78 8.80 5.60
CA LYS A 153 -17.09 8.54 4.33
C LYS A 153 -16.10 9.65 3.99
N ALA A 154 -16.47 10.91 4.23
CA ALA A 154 -15.61 12.06 4.03
C ALA A 154 -14.39 12.02 4.98
N LYS A 155 -14.58 11.70 6.26
CA LYS A 155 -13.48 11.50 7.22
C LYS A 155 -12.50 10.41 6.74
N ILE A 156 -13.02 9.25 6.35
CA ILE A 156 -12.20 8.15 5.83
C ILE A 156 -11.45 8.55 4.55
N SER A 157 -12.10 9.30 3.66
CA SER A 157 -11.50 9.79 2.42
C SER A 157 -10.38 10.78 2.68
N ILE A 158 -10.53 11.68 3.68
CA ILE A 158 -9.46 12.57 4.14
C ILE A 158 -8.27 11.74 4.63
N GLY A 159 -8.51 10.68 5.41
CA GLY A 159 -7.44 9.79 5.86
C GLY A 159 -6.65 9.13 4.71
N LEU A 160 -7.28 8.86 3.56
CA LEU A 160 -6.57 8.35 2.38
C LEU A 160 -5.76 9.44 1.67
N LEU A 161 -6.26 10.67 1.64
CA LEU A 161 -5.49 11.80 1.12
C LEU A 161 -4.27 12.11 2.03
N GLU A 162 -4.42 11.99 3.34
CA GLU A 162 -3.32 12.13 4.32
C GLU A 162 -2.28 11.01 4.17
N LEU A 163 -2.72 9.78 3.95
CA LEU A 163 -1.81 8.67 3.63
C LEU A 163 -0.98 8.99 2.37
N VAL A 164 -1.58 9.56 1.32
CA VAL A 164 -0.84 9.94 0.10
C VAL A 164 0.25 10.98 0.42
N GLU A 165 -0.03 11.96 1.28
CA GLU A 165 0.98 12.93 1.74
C GLU A 165 2.10 12.25 2.51
N ASP A 166 1.76 11.35 3.44
CA ASP A 166 2.74 10.59 4.24
C ASP A 166 3.63 9.68 3.38
N LEU A 167 3.09 9.11 2.29
CA LEU A 167 3.85 8.29 1.34
C LEU A 167 4.77 9.11 0.42
N PHE A 168 4.44 10.37 0.15
CA PHE A 168 5.25 11.23 -0.71
C PHE A 168 6.35 11.95 0.09
N HIS A 169 6.02 12.50 1.26
CA HIS A 169 6.92 13.26 2.14
C HIS A 169 7.46 12.43 3.32
N GLY A 170 7.60 11.12 3.14
CA GLY A 170 8.05 10.20 4.18
C GLY A 170 9.49 10.48 4.66
N THR A 171 9.73 10.27 5.95
CA THR A 171 11.07 10.41 6.59
C THR A 171 12.10 9.41 6.07
N PHE A 172 11.63 8.35 5.41
CA PHE A 172 12.43 7.25 4.88
C PHE A 172 12.26 7.13 3.35
N GLY A 173 12.03 8.24 2.66
CA GLY A 173 11.84 8.27 1.21
C GLY A 173 10.39 8.07 0.78
N SER A 174 10.18 8.13 -0.53
CA SER A 174 8.86 8.09 -1.15
C SER A 174 8.45 6.67 -1.53
N PHE A 175 7.14 6.43 -1.48
CA PHE A 175 6.52 5.15 -1.80
C PHE A 175 5.54 5.33 -2.95
N LEU A 176 5.42 4.32 -3.80
CA LEU A 176 4.48 4.26 -4.91
C LEU A 176 3.35 3.31 -4.56
N MET A 177 2.12 3.79 -4.69
CA MET A 177 0.91 2.98 -4.59
C MET A 177 0.69 2.32 -5.95
N CYS A 178 1.05 1.05 -6.10
CA CYS A 178 0.75 0.27 -7.31
C CYS A 178 -0.39 -0.72 -6.99
N ASP A 179 -1.25 -1.01 -7.96
CA ASP A 179 -2.38 -1.95 -7.83
C ASP A 179 -3.28 -1.71 -6.60
N VAL A 180 -3.42 -0.44 -6.21
CA VAL A 180 -4.23 -0.07 -5.06
C VAL A 180 -5.66 0.18 -5.48
N SER A 181 -6.59 -0.54 -4.84
CA SER A 181 -8.03 -0.37 -5.04
C SER A 181 -8.74 -0.17 -3.69
N ALA A 182 -10.05 0.02 -3.72
CA ALA A 182 -10.87 0.08 -2.52
C ALA A 182 -10.73 -1.16 -1.61
N THR A 183 -10.33 -2.30 -2.16
CA THR A 183 -10.11 -3.54 -1.41
C THR A 183 -8.89 -3.49 -0.50
N ALA A 184 -7.92 -2.64 -0.82
CA ALA A 184 -6.68 -2.51 -0.07
C ALA A 184 -6.85 -1.74 1.25
N PHE A 185 -8.04 -1.20 1.51
CA PHE A 185 -8.31 -0.31 2.62
C PHE A 185 -9.53 -0.75 3.44
N GLY A 186 -9.54 -0.32 4.69
CA GLY A 186 -10.66 -0.45 5.62
C GLY A 186 -10.68 0.73 6.60
N TYR A 187 -11.44 0.60 7.68
CA TYR A 187 -11.48 1.60 8.74
C TYR A 187 -11.81 0.99 10.12
N ASN A 188 -11.48 1.73 11.18
CA ASN A 188 -11.79 1.35 12.58
C ASN A 188 -13.14 1.93 13.05
N ASP A 189 -13.53 1.68 14.30
CA ASP A 189 -14.78 2.22 14.88
C ASP A 189 -14.82 3.76 14.97
N ARG A 190 -13.65 4.41 14.90
CA ARG A 190 -13.52 5.87 14.85
C ARG A 190 -13.58 6.41 13.42
N HIS A 191 -13.73 5.54 12.41
CA HIS A 191 -13.70 5.89 10.99
C HIS A 191 -12.34 6.48 10.54
N ASP A 192 -11.26 6.03 11.19
CA ASP A 192 -9.91 6.31 10.73
C ASP A 192 -9.52 5.24 9.70
N LEU A 193 -8.98 5.68 8.55
CA LEU A 193 -8.57 4.79 7.47
C LEU A 193 -7.46 3.84 7.92
N LYS A 194 -7.56 2.57 7.52
CA LYS A 194 -6.51 1.57 7.67
C LYS A 194 -6.14 0.92 6.35
N VAL A 195 -4.84 0.75 6.09
CA VAL A 195 -4.32 -0.02 4.96
C VAL A 195 -4.33 -1.50 5.33
N MET A 196 -5.09 -2.30 4.59
CA MET A 196 -5.26 -3.74 4.80
C MET A 196 -4.30 -4.57 3.97
N ASP A 197 -4.08 -4.12 2.73
CA ASP A 197 -3.18 -4.74 1.79
C ASP A 197 -2.19 -3.67 1.31
N ALA A 198 -0.94 -3.84 1.71
CA ALA A 198 0.17 -2.97 1.36
C ALA A 198 1.21 -3.68 0.48
N GLN A 199 0.92 -4.88 -0.03
CA GLN A 199 1.87 -5.67 -0.81
C GLN A 199 2.41 -4.90 -2.03
N HIS A 200 1.54 -4.10 -2.64
CA HIS A 200 1.83 -3.32 -3.83
C HIS A 200 2.09 -1.82 -3.55
N ILE A 201 2.21 -1.43 -2.27
CA ILE A 201 2.77 -0.12 -1.90
C ILE A 201 4.28 -0.30 -1.72
N VAL A 202 5.04 0.14 -2.71
CA VAL A 202 6.47 -0.19 -2.84
C VAL A 202 7.36 1.03 -2.68
N PRO A 203 8.55 0.90 -2.08
CA PRO A 203 9.52 1.99 -2.10
C PRO A 203 9.87 2.41 -3.52
N GLU A 204 9.90 3.72 -3.78
CA GLU A 204 10.18 4.25 -5.11
C GLU A 204 11.58 3.82 -5.61
N ALA A 205 12.59 3.81 -4.73
CA ALA A 205 13.95 3.40 -5.08
C ALA A 205 14.02 1.97 -5.66
N LEU A 206 13.32 1.01 -5.03
CA LEU A 206 13.24 -0.37 -5.52
C LEU A 206 12.50 -0.47 -6.84
N PHE A 207 11.39 0.25 -6.96
CA PHE A 207 10.62 0.30 -8.20
C PHE A 207 11.50 0.81 -9.35
N GLN A 208 12.20 1.93 -9.15
CA GLN A 208 13.07 2.54 -10.15
C GLN A 208 14.22 1.61 -10.54
N GLU A 209 14.82 0.89 -9.58
CA GLU A 209 15.89 -0.07 -9.87
C GLU A 209 15.39 -1.25 -10.72
N GLY A 210 14.21 -1.79 -10.39
CA GLY A 210 13.61 -2.90 -11.14
C GLY A 210 13.18 -2.50 -12.56
N ILE A 211 12.41 -1.42 -12.69
CA ILE A 211 11.82 -1.02 -13.97
C ILE A 211 12.89 -0.58 -14.99
N ARG A 212 13.99 0.05 -14.55
CA ARG A 212 15.11 0.45 -15.43
C ARG A 212 15.81 -0.74 -16.11
N GLN A 213 15.66 -1.95 -15.56
CA GLN A 213 16.25 -3.17 -16.12
C GLN A 213 15.32 -3.85 -17.14
N GLN A 214 14.05 -3.44 -17.17
CA GLN A 214 13.04 -4.00 -18.06
C GLN A 214 13.23 -3.46 -19.48
N HIS A 215 13.25 -4.38 -20.45
CA HIS A 215 13.27 -4.05 -21.87
C HIS A 215 11.85 -3.81 -22.35
N CYS A 216 11.69 -2.89 -23.31
CA CYS A 216 10.40 -2.52 -23.86
C CYS A 216 10.53 -2.19 -25.36
N GLU A 217 9.43 -2.39 -26.08
CA GLU A 217 9.23 -1.92 -27.45
C GLU A 217 8.12 -0.85 -27.50
N VAL A 218 7.17 -0.91 -26.57
CA VAL A 218 6.09 0.06 -26.39
C VAL A 218 5.94 0.46 -24.92
N ASP A 219 5.25 1.58 -24.64
CA ASP A 219 5.03 2.08 -23.28
C ASP A 219 4.29 1.06 -22.41
N GLU A 220 3.36 0.30 -23.00
CA GLU A 220 2.56 -0.72 -22.32
C GLU A 220 3.40 -1.89 -21.77
N ASP A 221 4.60 -2.11 -22.32
CA ASP A 221 5.53 -3.11 -21.78
C ASP A 221 6.12 -2.67 -20.44
N CYS A 222 6.07 -1.38 -20.11
CA CYS A 222 6.64 -0.78 -18.91
C CYS A 222 5.63 -0.71 -17.76
N LEU A 223 5.01 -1.85 -17.47
CA LEU A 223 4.00 -1.99 -16.42
C LEU A 223 4.55 -2.76 -15.21
N TYR A 224 4.40 -2.18 -14.03
CA TYR A 224 4.59 -2.86 -12.76
C TYR A 224 3.25 -3.07 -12.05
N GLY A 225 3.01 -4.31 -11.58
CA GLY A 225 1.71 -4.69 -11.04
C GLY A 225 0.62 -4.54 -12.09
N ALA A 226 -0.52 -3.93 -11.73
CA ALA A 226 -1.63 -3.72 -12.66
C ALA A 226 -1.73 -2.29 -13.21
N ASP A 227 -1.11 -1.28 -12.58
CA ASP A 227 -1.39 0.12 -12.91
C ASP A 227 -0.23 1.13 -12.79
N CYS A 228 0.97 0.69 -12.38
CA CYS A 228 2.17 1.52 -12.35
C CYS A 228 2.88 1.47 -13.70
N LEU A 229 2.44 2.34 -14.61
CA LEU A 229 2.97 2.49 -15.97
C LEU A 229 4.06 3.56 -16.01
N THR A 230 5.19 3.27 -16.66
CA THR A 230 6.21 4.24 -17.07
C THR A 230 6.25 4.34 -18.60
N SER A 231 7.23 5.06 -19.17
CA SER A 231 7.38 5.18 -20.62
C SER A 231 8.55 4.35 -21.13
N CYS A 232 8.51 3.94 -22.39
CA CYS A 232 9.60 3.24 -23.05
C CYS A 232 10.58 4.25 -23.68
N ASP A 233 11.84 4.23 -23.23
CA ASP A 233 12.91 4.91 -23.94
C ASP A 233 13.34 4.06 -25.15
N LEU A 234 12.72 4.31 -26.30
CA LEU A 234 13.00 3.63 -27.57
C LEU A 234 14.47 3.76 -28.03
N THR A 235 15.23 4.74 -27.51
CA THR A 235 16.65 4.84 -27.85
C THR A 235 17.48 3.78 -27.12
N LYS A 236 17.04 3.36 -25.94
CA LYS A 236 17.70 2.35 -25.10
C LYS A 236 16.95 1.01 -25.10
N ASN A 237 15.76 0.95 -25.68
CA ASN A 237 14.79 -0.14 -25.55
C ASN A 237 14.58 -0.56 -24.09
N ARG A 238 14.44 0.43 -23.21
CA ARG A 238 14.30 0.23 -21.76
C ARG A 238 13.31 1.21 -21.14
N CYS A 239 12.65 0.75 -20.09
CA CYS A 239 11.66 1.56 -19.40
C CYS A 239 12.31 2.72 -18.61
N THR A 240 11.64 3.86 -18.61
CA THR A 240 11.99 5.01 -17.77
C THR A 240 11.62 4.74 -16.31
N PRO A 241 12.33 5.35 -15.35
CA PRO A 241 12.02 5.17 -13.93
C PRO A 241 10.82 5.97 -13.42
N GLU A 242 10.37 6.99 -14.15
CA GLU A 242 9.30 7.87 -13.70
C GLU A 242 7.91 7.29 -14.00
N VAL A 243 7.05 7.23 -12.98
CA VAL A 243 5.65 6.83 -13.16
C VAL A 243 4.85 7.93 -13.87
N THR A 244 4.04 7.51 -14.83
CA THR A 244 3.18 8.43 -15.60
C THR A 244 2.05 9.05 -14.78
N ARG A 245 1.61 8.34 -13.72
CA ARG A 245 0.51 8.75 -12.83
C ARG A 245 0.95 8.77 -11.36
N PRO A 246 0.66 9.85 -10.61
CA PRO A 246 0.99 9.93 -9.19
C PRO A 246 0.08 9.08 -8.30
N ASN A 247 0.49 8.88 -7.06
CA ASN A 247 -0.30 8.21 -6.02
C ASN A 247 -1.68 8.85 -5.84
N LEU A 248 -1.75 10.18 -5.84
CA LEU A 248 -3.01 10.91 -5.69
C LEU A 248 -4.04 10.56 -6.77
N ALA A 249 -3.61 10.38 -8.02
CA ALA A 249 -4.52 9.97 -9.10
C ALA A 249 -5.14 8.60 -8.82
N ARG A 250 -4.36 7.66 -8.28
CA ARG A 250 -4.82 6.32 -7.90
C ARG A 250 -5.72 6.35 -6.67
N ALA A 251 -5.36 7.14 -5.66
CA ALA A 251 -6.20 7.35 -4.48
C ALA A 251 -7.56 7.95 -4.85
N CYS A 252 -7.60 8.98 -5.70
CA CYS A 252 -8.86 9.55 -6.20
C CYS A 252 -9.67 8.54 -7.02
N LYS A 253 -9.02 7.69 -7.83
CA LYS A 253 -9.70 6.60 -8.54
C LYS A 253 -10.35 5.62 -7.57
N ALA A 254 -9.65 5.24 -6.49
CA ALA A 254 -10.19 4.36 -5.45
C ALA A 254 -11.36 5.00 -4.68
N LEU A 255 -11.28 6.31 -4.41
CA LEU A 255 -12.31 7.06 -3.66
C LEU A 255 -13.55 7.41 -4.47
N LYS A 256 -13.43 7.59 -5.79
CA LYS A 256 -14.47 8.21 -6.62
C LYS A 256 -15.87 7.63 -6.37
N ASP A 257 -16.03 6.31 -6.51
CA ASP A 257 -17.33 5.66 -6.38
C ASP A 257 -17.80 5.61 -4.91
N TYR A 258 -16.85 5.60 -3.96
CA TYR A 258 -17.13 5.60 -2.53
C TYR A 258 -17.76 6.89 -2.04
N ILE A 259 -17.14 8.03 -2.39
CA ILE A 259 -17.47 9.34 -1.82
C ILE A 259 -18.54 10.09 -2.61
N LEU A 260 -18.62 9.91 -3.93
CA LEU A 260 -19.71 10.50 -4.74
C LEU A 260 -21.06 9.90 -4.37
N LYS A 261 -21.07 8.61 -3.99
CA LYS A 261 -22.30 7.97 -3.61
C LYS A 261 -22.82 8.47 -2.27
N GLY A 262 -23.97 9.13 -2.32
CA GLY A 262 -24.64 9.73 -1.16
C GLY A 262 -24.10 11.12 -0.83
N ALA A 263 -23.34 11.72 -1.74
CA ALA A 263 -22.87 13.08 -1.58
C ALA A 263 -24.04 14.07 -1.55
N PRO A 264 -24.04 15.00 -0.59
CA PRO A 264 -24.99 16.10 -0.55
C PRO A 264 -24.99 16.89 -1.86
N SER A 265 -26.17 17.31 -2.31
CA SER A 265 -26.33 18.01 -3.60
C SER A 265 -25.53 19.30 -3.69
N ASP A 266 -25.27 19.97 -2.56
CA ASP A 266 -24.48 21.20 -2.50
C ASP A 266 -22.97 20.99 -2.71
N VAL A 267 -22.49 19.74 -2.59
CA VAL A 267 -21.06 19.39 -2.73
C VAL A 267 -20.81 18.46 -3.92
N HIS A 268 -21.82 17.70 -4.35
CA HIS A 268 -21.68 16.64 -5.35
C HIS A 268 -20.98 17.10 -6.64
N GLU A 269 -21.44 18.21 -7.24
CA GLU A 269 -20.89 18.69 -8.52
C GLU A 269 -19.42 19.10 -8.42
N GLU A 270 -19.06 19.89 -7.40
CA GLU A 270 -17.68 20.33 -7.20
C GLU A 270 -16.77 19.15 -6.84
N LEU A 271 -17.24 18.24 -5.99
CA LEU A 271 -16.50 17.04 -5.61
C LEU A 271 -16.22 16.14 -6.82
N GLU A 272 -17.22 15.92 -7.67
CA GLU A 272 -17.08 15.13 -8.90
C GLU A 272 -16.05 15.75 -9.84
N LYS A 273 -16.14 17.07 -10.07
CA LYS A 273 -15.18 17.80 -10.89
C LYS A 273 -13.74 17.68 -10.37
N GLN A 274 -13.53 17.88 -9.07
CA GLN A 274 -12.20 17.77 -8.46
C GLN A 274 -11.65 16.34 -8.53
N LEU A 275 -12.50 15.32 -8.33
CA LEU A 275 -12.09 13.92 -8.44
C LEU A 275 -11.67 13.55 -9.87
N TYR A 276 -12.40 14.00 -10.90
CA TYR A 276 -12.01 13.74 -12.28
C TYR A 276 -10.71 14.47 -12.65
N ALA A 277 -10.53 15.71 -12.22
CA ALA A 277 -9.26 16.43 -12.39
C ALA A 277 -8.11 15.68 -11.71
N CYS A 278 -8.34 15.20 -10.48
CA CYS A 278 -7.38 14.40 -9.74
C CYS A 278 -6.99 13.08 -10.45
N ILE A 279 -7.98 12.35 -10.97
CA ILE A 279 -7.74 11.08 -11.70
C ILE A 279 -6.99 11.32 -13.01
N ALA A 280 -7.20 12.49 -13.64
CA ALA A 280 -6.56 12.89 -14.88
C ALA A 280 -5.12 13.40 -14.69
N LEU A 281 -4.63 13.54 -13.45
CA LEU A 281 -3.24 13.95 -13.19
C LEU A 281 -2.25 13.02 -13.89
N ARG A 282 -1.38 13.64 -14.70
CA ARG A 282 -0.29 13.03 -15.46
C ARG A 282 0.86 14.06 -15.50
N GLY A 283 2.11 13.64 -15.58
CA GLY A 283 3.19 14.59 -15.88
C GLY A 283 4.58 14.21 -15.41
N SER A 284 5.52 15.14 -15.59
CA SER A 284 6.90 15.11 -15.09
C SER A 284 7.03 15.76 -13.71
N ALA A 285 8.05 15.38 -12.95
CA ALA A 285 8.21 15.64 -11.51
C ALA A 285 7.88 17.07 -11.03
N GLU A 286 8.43 18.12 -11.62
CA GLU A 286 8.29 19.49 -11.08
C GLU A 286 6.89 20.10 -11.25
N GLN A 287 6.23 19.87 -12.38
CA GLN A 287 4.88 20.40 -12.62
C GLN A 287 3.82 19.59 -11.87
N MET A 288 4.13 18.31 -11.61
CA MET A 288 3.27 17.40 -10.86
C MET A 288 3.15 17.81 -9.39
N GLU A 289 4.22 18.26 -8.73
CA GLU A 289 4.19 18.58 -7.29
C GLU A 289 3.24 19.74 -6.94
N MET A 290 3.22 20.80 -7.75
CA MET A 290 2.35 21.96 -7.52
C MET A 290 0.87 21.61 -7.76
N GLU A 291 0.55 20.95 -8.88
CA GLU A 291 -0.81 20.54 -9.22
C GLU A 291 -1.34 19.49 -8.22
N HIS A 292 -0.49 18.55 -7.82
CA HIS A 292 -0.77 17.57 -6.79
C HIS A 292 -1.17 18.24 -5.48
N SER A 293 -0.33 19.17 -5.00
CA SER A 293 -0.57 19.89 -3.74
C SER A 293 -1.86 20.72 -3.78
N LEU A 294 -2.15 21.37 -4.92
CA LEU A 294 -3.37 22.17 -5.07
C LEU A 294 -4.63 21.30 -5.03
N ILE A 295 -4.69 20.24 -5.84
CA ILE A 295 -5.86 19.36 -5.92
C ILE A 295 -6.08 18.65 -4.58
N LEU A 296 -5.02 18.14 -3.96
CA LEU A 296 -5.09 17.47 -2.67
C LEU A 296 -5.68 18.40 -1.60
N ASN A 297 -5.19 19.63 -1.49
CA ASN A 297 -5.67 20.61 -0.52
C ASN A 297 -7.12 21.04 -0.79
N ASN A 298 -7.50 21.21 -2.07
CA ASN A 298 -8.88 21.53 -2.44
C ASN A 298 -9.84 20.40 -2.04
N LEU A 299 -9.49 19.15 -2.32
CA LEU A 299 -10.28 17.98 -1.93
C LEU A 299 -10.41 17.88 -0.40
N LYS A 300 -9.30 17.99 0.35
CA LYS A 300 -9.33 17.97 1.82
C LYS A 300 -10.20 19.08 2.38
N THR A 301 -10.07 20.30 1.85
CA THR A 301 -10.84 21.46 2.32
C THR A 301 -12.33 21.30 2.03
N LEU A 302 -12.69 20.82 0.84
CA LEU A 302 -14.09 20.57 0.45
C LEU A 302 -14.75 19.54 1.38
N LEU A 303 -14.06 18.44 1.67
CA LEU A 303 -14.53 17.40 2.58
C LEU A 303 -14.60 17.91 4.03
N TRP A 304 -13.54 18.59 4.50
CA TRP A 304 -13.43 19.10 5.86
C TRP A 304 -14.54 20.10 6.19
N LYS A 305 -14.79 21.06 5.29
CA LYS A 305 -15.85 22.08 5.46
C LYS A 305 -17.21 21.45 5.71
N LYS A 306 -17.47 20.27 5.16
CA LYS A 306 -18.77 19.59 5.32
C LYS A 306 -18.88 18.84 6.64
N ILE A 307 -17.78 18.27 7.13
CA ILE A 307 -17.76 17.50 8.39
C ILE A 307 -17.50 18.37 9.64
N SER A 308 -16.86 19.54 9.49
CA SER A 308 -16.54 20.43 10.61
C SER A 308 -17.77 21.00 11.32
N HIS A 309 -18.94 20.98 10.66
CA HIS A 309 -20.21 21.46 11.21
C HIS A 309 -21.14 20.34 11.72
N THR A 310 -20.80 19.07 11.50
CA THR A 310 -21.56 17.93 12.01
C THR A 310 -21.07 17.58 13.41
N LYS A 311 -21.98 17.52 14.40
CA LYS A 311 -21.69 17.22 15.82
C LYS A 311 -21.22 15.78 16.09
N ASP A 312 -20.98 14.99 15.05
CA ASP A 312 -20.65 13.57 15.11
C ASP A 312 -19.17 13.29 14.71
N SER A 313 -18.26 14.26 14.92
CA SER A 313 -16.81 14.05 14.77
C SER A 313 -16.14 13.66 16.09
#